data_AF-H3FBT3-F1
#
_entry.id   AF-H3FBT3-F1
#
_cell.length_a   1.000
_cell.length_b   1.000
_cell.length_c   1.000
_cell.angle_alpha   90.00
_cell.angle_beta   90.00
_cell.angle_gamma   90.00
#
_symmetry.space_group_name_H-M   'P 1'
#
loop_
_entity.id
_entity.type
_entity.pdbx_description
1 polymer ?
#
loop_
_entity_poly.entity_id
_entity_poly.type
_entity_poly.pdbx_seq_one_letter_code
_entity_poly.pdbx_strand_id
1 'polypeptide(L)'
;VAKVTVGAASKLSKIRVVRKNIARVLTVINQTGIIYKKTRAMRRALAKHDASIKPPGMMYARRMAKAKRISNRTGATENAFVRLVHTTALETIDETLAIVRSERIEAEIFEKNDEFMNDIDEEIEKLEKRKKIFIDMLKVDEGVEILWRELKRDRSGD
;
A
#
# COMPACT_ATOMS: atom_id res chain seq x y z
N VAL A 1 57.84 24.96 -5.07
CA VAL A 1 59.15 25.54 -4.70
C VAL A 1 60.28 24.50 -4.74
N ALA A 2 60.26 23.41 -3.94
CA ALA A 2 61.38 22.44 -3.89
C ALA A 2 61.74 21.69 -5.20
N LYS A 3 60.79 21.50 -6.13
CA LYS A 3 61.11 20.92 -7.46
C LYS A 3 61.97 21.86 -8.31
N VAL A 4 61.78 23.17 -8.15
CA VAL A 4 62.37 24.22 -9.00
C VAL A 4 63.87 24.38 -8.71
N THR A 5 64.32 24.07 -7.49
CA THR A 5 65.71 24.25 -7.05
C THR A 5 66.52 22.95 -6.97
N VAL A 6 66.25 21.97 -7.84
CA VAL A 6 66.95 20.67 -7.86
C VAL A 6 66.81 19.92 -6.53
N GLY A 7 65.58 19.81 -6.01
CA GLY A 7 65.31 19.06 -4.78
C GLY A 7 65.69 17.58 -4.90
N ALA A 8 66.32 17.05 -3.84
CA ALA A 8 66.76 15.66 -3.73
C ALA A 8 65.72 14.64 -4.25
N ALA A 9 66.18 13.57 -4.92
CA ALA A 9 65.32 12.56 -5.57
C ALA A 9 64.26 11.93 -4.64
N SER A 10 64.58 11.79 -3.36
CA SER A 10 63.64 11.31 -2.32
C SER A 10 62.44 12.25 -2.13
N LYS A 11 62.64 13.56 -2.25
CA LYS A 11 61.56 14.56 -2.17
C LYS A 11 60.68 14.55 -3.42
N LEU A 12 61.27 14.34 -4.60
CA LEU A 12 60.51 14.19 -5.86
C LEU A 12 59.61 12.94 -5.84
N SER A 13 60.12 11.83 -5.30
CA SER A 13 59.35 10.60 -5.13
C SER A 13 58.16 10.79 -4.19
N LYS A 14 58.35 11.48 -3.06
CA LYS A 14 57.27 11.84 -2.13
C LYS A 14 56.19 12.72 -2.78
N ILE A 15 56.59 13.69 -3.61
CA ILE A 15 55.64 14.54 -4.35
C ILE A 15 54.74 13.71 -5.30
N ARG A 16 55.28 12.68 -5.96
CA ARG A 16 54.49 11.79 -6.81
C ARG A 16 53.47 10.97 -6.01
N VAL A 17 53.88 10.45 -4.85
CA VAL A 17 53.01 9.69 -3.94
C VAL A 17 51.87 10.57 -3.43
N VAL A 18 52.18 11.76 -2.92
CA VAL A 18 51.18 12.71 -2.41
C VAL A 18 50.17 13.08 -3.49
N ARG A 19 50.61 13.39 -4.73
CA ARG A 19 49.69 13.67 -5.84
C ARG A 19 48.72 12.53 -6.14
N LYS A 20 49.21 11.29 -6.17
CA LYS A 20 48.34 10.11 -6.39
C LYS A 20 47.36 9.91 -5.24
N ASN A 21 47.79 10.13 -4.00
CA ASN A 21 46.92 9.97 -2.84
C ASN A 21 45.82 11.04 -2.80
N ILE A 22 46.14 12.31 -3.09
CA ILE A 22 45.15 13.38 -3.21
C ILE A 22 44.10 13.03 -4.28
N ALA A 23 44.55 12.57 -5.46
CA ALA A 23 43.64 12.17 -6.53
C ALA A 23 42.71 11.01 -6.13
N ARG A 24 43.24 10.01 -5.40
CA ARG A 24 42.44 8.89 -4.89
C ARG A 24 41.41 9.34 -3.87
N VAL A 25 41.79 10.17 -2.89
CA VAL A 25 40.87 10.70 -1.88
C VAL A 25 39.74 11.51 -2.53
N LEU A 26 40.07 12.41 -3.46
CA LEU A 26 39.06 13.18 -4.20
C LEU A 26 38.12 12.28 -5.02
N THR A 27 38.63 11.18 -5.58
CA THR A 27 37.82 10.20 -6.31
C THR A 27 36.85 9.48 -5.38
N VAL A 28 37.33 9.03 -4.22
CA VAL A 28 36.49 8.36 -3.21
C VAL A 28 35.41 9.31 -2.70
N ILE A 29 35.75 10.57 -2.37
CA ILE A 29 34.76 11.58 -1.94
C ILE A 29 33.69 11.81 -3.01
N ASN A 30 34.08 11.89 -4.29
CA ASN A 30 33.13 12.04 -5.40
C ASN A 30 32.29 10.77 -5.66
N GLN A 31 32.81 9.59 -5.30
CA GLN A 31 32.08 8.32 -5.38
C GLN A 31 31.11 8.13 -4.20
N THR A 32 31.47 8.57 -3.00
CA THR A 32 30.59 8.48 -1.83
C THR A 32 29.52 9.57 -1.85
N GLY A 33 29.77 10.70 -2.52
CA GLY A 33 28.80 11.78 -2.75
C GLY A 33 27.85 11.58 -3.93
N ILE A 34 27.69 10.35 -4.47
CA ILE A 34 26.88 10.12 -5.67
C ILE A 34 25.39 10.36 -5.38
N ILE A 35 24.93 11.55 -5.77
CA ILE A 35 23.55 11.76 -6.16
C ILE A 35 23.37 11.00 -7.49
N TYR A 36 22.61 9.90 -7.48
CA TYR A 36 22.31 9.13 -8.68
C TYR A 36 21.87 10.08 -9.81
N LYS A 37 22.59 10.06 -10.95
CA LYS A 37 22.29 10.92 -12.10
C LYS A 37 21.01 10.44 -12.80
N LYS A 38 19.87 10.81 -12.23
CA LYS A 38 18.55 10.68 -12.86
C LYS A 38 18.34 11.82 -13.87
N THR A 39 17.62 11.55 -14.96
CA THR A 39 17.19 12.60 -15.89
C THR A 39 16.22 13.55 -15.19
N ARG A 40 16.11 14.80 -15.67
CA ARG A 40 15.18 15.80 -15.12
C ARG A 40 13.74 15.29 -15.06
N ALA A 41 13.30 14.57 -16.09
CA ALA A 41 11.98 13.94 -16.14
C ALA A 41 11.80 12.93 -14.99
N MET A 42 12.77 12.03 -14.77
CA MET A 42 12.71 11.06 -13.67
C MET A 42 12.74 11.70 -12.28
N ARG A 43 13.39 12.86 -12.10
CA ARG A 43 13.38 13.59 -10.81
C ARG A 43 12.05 14.28 -10.52
N ARG A 44 11.29 14.63 -11.56
CA ARG A 44 9.99 15.30 -11.47
C ARG A 44 8.81 14.33 -11.49
N ALA A 45 9.02 13.10 -11.95
CA ALA A 45 8.02 12.06 -11.89
C ALA A 45 7.64 11.74 -10.44
N LEU A 46 6.37 11.44 -10.21
CA LEU A 46 5.88 11.01 -8.90
C LEU A 46 6.59 9.74 -8.44
N ALA A 47 6.75 9.58 -7.12
CA ALA A 47 7.16 8.31 -6.55
C ALA A 47 6.11 7.24 -6.85
N LYS A 48 6.54 5.96 -6.94
CA LYS A 48 5.65 4.84 -7.27
C LYS A 48 4.46 4.74 -6.31
N HIS A 49 4.72 4.96 -5.02
CA HIS A 49 3.71 4.97 -3.98
C HIS A 49 2.65 6.03 -4.30
N ASP A 50 3.05 7.28 -4.45
CA ASP A 50 2.14 8.40 -4.70
C ASP A 50 1.35 8.23 -6.01
N ALA A 51 1.98 7.71 -7.06
CA ALA A 51 1.31 7.42 -8.32
C ALA A 51 0.33 6.23 -8.23
N SER A 52 0.51 5.36 -7.22
CA SER A 52 -0.33 4.18 -7.00
C SER A 52 -1.50 4.43 -6.06
N ILE A 53 -1.47 5.53 -5.30
CA ILE A 53 -2.59 5.95 -4.44
C ILE A 53 -3.80 6.22 -5.33
N LYS A 54 -4.92 5.61 -4.98
CA LYS A 54 -6.19 5.76 -5.70
C LYS A 54 -7.25 6.33 -4.79
N PRO A 55 -8.15 7.16 -5.33
CA PRO A 55 -9.33 7.57 -4.58
C PRO A 55 -10.23 6.36 -4.28
N PRO A 56 -10.90 6.32 -3.12
CA PRO A 56 -11.76 5.20 -2.70
C PRO A 56 -12.80 4.77 -3.76
N GLY A 57 -13.41 5.72 -4.47
CA GLY A 57 -14.38 5.43 -5.53
C GLY A 57 -13.81 4.64 -6.72
N MET A 58 -12.55 4.88 -7.11
CA MET A 58 -11.91 4.11 -8.18
C MET A 58 -11.54 2.69 -7.73
N MET A 59 -11.24 2.50 -6.43
CA MET A 59 -11.00 1.17 -5.87
C MET A 59 -12.28 0.33 -5.93
N TYR A 60 -13.42 0.90 -5.52
CA TYR A 60 -14.73 0.26 -5.63
C TYR A 60 -15.06 -0.13 -7.07
N ALA A 61 -14.93 0.79 -8.03
CA ALA A 61 -15.19 0.52 -9.43
C ALA A 61 -14.30 -0.62 -9.99
N ARG A 62 -13.02 -0.66 -9.60
CA ARG A 62 -12.10 -1.73 -9.99
C ARG A 62 -12.47 -3.07 -9.36
N ARG A 63 -12.85 -3.09 -8.07
CA ARG A 63 -13.35 -4.29 -7.37
C ARG A 63 -14.60 -4.82 -8.06
N MET A 64 -15.56 -3.95 -8.40
CA MET A 64 -16.78 -4.30 -9.13
C MET A 64 -16.51 -4.83 -10.55
N ALA A 65 -15.58 -4.22 -11.28
CA ALA A 65 -15.18 -4.72 -12.60
C ALA A 65 -14.51 -6.10 -12.53
N LYS A 66 -13.68 -6.35 -11.52
CA LYS A 66 -13.10 -7.67 -11.25
C LYS A 66 -14.19 -8.68 -10.89
N ALA A 67 -15.12 -8.28 -10.04
CA ALA A 67 -16.24 -9.11 -9.61
C ALA A 67 -17.13 -9.55 -10.79
N LYS A 68 -17.50 -8.61 -11.66
CA LYS A 68 -18.28 -8.89 -12.87
C LYS A 68 -17.57 -9.85 -13.82
N ARG A 69 -16.25 -9.71 -14.00
CA ARG A 69 -15.44 -10.64 -14.83
C ARG A 69 -15.42 -12.05 -14.25
N ILE A 70 -15.36 -12.18 -12.93
CA ILE A 70 -15.38 -13.49 -12.25
C ILE A 70 -16.75 -14.14 -12.42
N SER A 71 -17.84 -13.40 -12.16
CA SER A 71 -19.22 -13.86 -12.32
C SER A 71 -19.52 -14.35 -13.75
N ASN A 72 -19.13 -13.58 -14.77
CA ASN A 72 -19.31 -13.98 -16.17
C ASN A 72 -18.53 -15.25 -16.55
N ARG A 73 -17.47 -15.60 -15.80
CA ARG A 73 -16.59 -16.74 -16.09
C ARG A 73 -17.04 -18.02 -15.38
N THR A 74 -17.77 -17.90 -14.26
CA THR A 74 -18.19 -19.04 -13.44
C THR A 74 -19.63 -19.50 -13.72
N GLY A 75 -20.40 -18.78 -14.55
CA GLY A 75 -21.80 -19.11 -14.85
C GLY A 75 -22.69 -19.15 -13.60
N ALA A 76 -22.23 -18.56 -12.51
CA ALA A 76 -22.85 -18.70 -11.21
C ALA A 76 -24.10 -17.80 -11.14
N THR A 77 -25.22 -18.43 -10.78
CA THR A 77 -26.53 -17.83 -10.50
C THR A 77 -26.39 -16.56 -9.67
N GLU A 78 -27.32 -15.61 -9.82
CA GLU A 78 -27.32 -14.27 -9.19
C GLU A 78 -26.75 -14.22 -7.75
N ASN A 79 -26.98 -15.26 -6.94
CA ASN A 79 -26.39 -15.48 -5.61
C ASN A 79 -24.86 -15.33 -5.51
N ALA A 80 -24.08 -15.77 -6.50
CA ALA A 80 -22.62 -15.66 -6.44
C ALA A 80 -22.12 -14.24 -6.70
N PHE A 81 -22.84 -13.47 -7.52
CA PHE A 81 -22.57 -12.05 -7.71
C PHE A 81 -22.92 -11.27 -6.45
N VAL A 82 -24.08 -11.55 -5.84
CA VAL A 82 -24.51 -10.94 -4.57
C VAL A 82 -23.51 -11.21 -3.45
N ARG A 83 -23.08 -12.48 -3.28
CA ARG A 83 -22.01 -12.83 -2.31
C ARG A 83 -20.71 -12.09 -2.57
N LEU A 84 -20.31 -11.93 -3.82
CA LEU A 84 -19.08 -11.24 -4.18
C LEU A 84 -19.16 -9.74 -3.86
N VAL A 85 -20.31 -9.12 -4.09
CA VAL A 85 -20.57 -7.72 -3.69
C VAL A 85 -20.53 -7.59 -2.17
N HIS A 86 -21.21 -8.47 -1.43
CA HIS A 86 -21.23 -8.45 0.04
C HIS A 86 -19.85 -8.69 0.66
N THR A 87 -19.09 -9.67 0.18
CA THR A 87 -17.73 -9.96 0.66
C THR A 87 -16.76 -8.83 0.36
N THR A 88 -16.80 -8.26 -0.85
CA THR A 88 -15.94 -7.09 -1.17
C THR A 88 -16.33 -5.85 -0.36
N ALA A 89 -17.61 -5.65 -0.05
CA ALA A 89 -18.04 -4.59 0.86
C ALA A 89 -17.48 -4.80 2.28
N LEU A 90 -17.49 -6.03 2.80
CA LEU A 90 -16.87 -6.34 4.10
C LEU A 90 -15.37 -6.07 4.10
N GLU A 91 -14.63 -6.52 3.08
CA GLU A 91 -13.20 -6.23 2.94
C GLU A 91 -12.94 -4.71 2.96
N THR A 92 -13.78 -3.91 2.28
CA THR A 92 -13.63 -2.45 2.29
C THR A 92 -13.86 -1.84 3.67
N ILE A 93 -14.87 -2.33 4.40
CA ILE A 93 -15.20 -1.84 5.75
C ILE A 93 -14.09 -2.21 6.73
N ASP A 94 -13.51 -3.41 6.63
CA ASP A 94 -12.41 -3.86 7.47
C ASP A 94 -11.12 -3.08 7.22
N GLU A 95 -10.80 -2.79 5.96
CA GLU A 95 -9.70 -1.88 5.61
C GLU A 95 -9.92 -0.49 6.22
N THR A 96 -11.15 0.03 6.16
CA THR A 96 -11.48 1.37 6.68
C THR A 96 -11.42 1.39 8.22
N LEU A 97 -11.97 0.38 8.89
CA LEU A 97 -11.87 0.23 10.35
C LEU A 97 -10.43 0.15 10.83
N ALA A 98 -9.55 -0.55 10.10
CA ALA A 98 -8.13 -0.61 10.46
C ALA A 98 -7.45 0.76 10.39
N ILE A 99 -7.80 1.58 9.39
CA ILE A 99 -7.30 2.95 9.27
C ILE A 99 -7.80 3.82 10.41
N VAL A 100 -9.11 3.89 10.62
CA VAL A 100 -9.72 4.76 11.65
C VAL A 100 -9.29 4.35 13.07
N ARG A 101 -9.11 3.04 13.33
CA ARG A 101 -8.55 2.58 14.61
C ARG A 101 -7.08 2.98 14.78
N SER A 102 -6.30 3.04 13.72
CA SER A 102 -4.94 3.58 13.77
C SER A 102 -4.95 5.08 14.07
N GLU A 103 -5.85 5.84 13.43
CA GLU A 103 -6.03 7.27 13.69
C GLU A 103 -6.44 7.54 15.14
N ARG A 104 -7.30 6.70 15.72
CA ARG A 104 -7.66 6.75 17.16
C ARG A 104 -6.43 6.60 18.07
N ILE A 105 -5.56 5.63 17.79
CA ILE A 105 -4.34 5.38 18.56
C ILE A 105 -3.39 6.59 18.43
N GLU A 106 -3.22 7.13 17.22
CA GLU A 106 -2.41 8.33 17.02
C GLU A 106 -2.98 9.53 17.77
N ALA A 107 -4.30 9.73 17.73
CA ALA A 107 -4.97 10.80 18.46
C ALA A 107 -4.70 10.72 19.97
N GLU A 108 -4.66 9.49 20.52
CA GLU A 108 -4.38 9.23 21.94
C GLU A 108 -2.94 9.57 22.30
N ILE A 109 -1.99 9.14 21.46
CA ILE A 109 -0.56 9.46 21.62
C ILE A 109 -0.31 10.97 21.56
N PHE A 110 -1.05 11.70 20.73
CA PHE A 110 -0.92 13.14 20.55
C PHE A 110 -1.82 13.98 21.47
N GLU A 111 -2.49 13.36 22.46
CA GLU A 111 -3.37 14.02 23.44
C GLU A 111 -4.37 14.97 22.77
N LYS A 112 -5.04 14.49 21.71
CA LYS A 112 -6.09 15.28 21.03
C LYS A 112 -7.30 15.50 21.94
N ASN A 113 -7.99 16.62 21.74
CA ASN A 113 -9.16 17.01 22.54
C ASN A 113 -10.29 15.97 22.45
N ASP A 114 -11.10 15.88 23.51
CA ASP A 114 -12.21 14.92 23.64
C ASP A 114 -13.22 14.96 22.49
N GLU A 115 -13.48 16.14 21.92
CA GLU A 115 -14.37 16.29 20.77
C GLU A 115 -13.87 15.50 19.55
N PHE A 116 -12.57 15.57 19.28
CA PHE A 116 -11.94 14.82 18.18
C PHE A 116 -11.94 13.30 18.45
N MET A 117 -11.78 12.89 19.71
CA MET A 117 -11.86 11.48 20.11
C MET A 117 -13.28 10.92 19.93
N ASN A 118 -14.29 11.70 20.32
CA ASN A 118 -15.68 11.31 20.20
C ASN A 118 -16.12 11.17 18.74
N ASP A 119 -15.66 12.06 17.85
CA ASP A 119 -15.93 11.98 16.42
C ASP A 119 -15.37 10.69 15.80
N ILE A 120 -14.13 10.34 16.15
CA ILE A 120 -13.48 9.10 15.70
C ILE A 120 -14.22 7.86 16.24
N ASP A 121 -14.62 7.89 17.51
CA ASP A 121 -15.35 6.78 18.12
C ASP A 121 -16.74 6.59 17.52
N GLU A 122 -17.43 7.68 17.17
CA GLU A 122 -18.70 7.63 16.46
C GLU A 122 -18.54 7.06 15.04
N GLU A 123 -17.45 7.39 14.35
CA GLU A 123 -17.13 6.84 13.03
C GLU A 123 -16.84 5.33 13.09
N ILE A 124 -16.08 4.88 14.10
CA ILE A 124 -15.84 3.45 14.35
C ILE A 124 -17.16 2.73 14.60
N GLU A 125 -18.03 3.27 15.46
CA GLU A 125 -19.32 2.65 15.78
C GLU A 125 -20.22 2.53 14.52
N LYS A 126 -20.27 3.58 13.69
CA LYS A 126 -21.00 3.56 12.41
C LYS A 126 -20.48 2.48 11.47
N LEU A 127 -19.16 2.33 11.36
CA LEU A 127 -18.54 1.31 10.51
C LEU A 127 -18.78 -0.12 11.05
N GLU A 128 -18.76 -0.32 12.37
CA GLU A 128 -19.08 -1.61 12.98
C GLU A 128 -20.55 -2.00 12.79
N LYS A 129 -21.47 -1.05 12.94
CA LYS A 129 -22.90 -1.26 12.63
C LYS A 129 -23.09 -1.65 11.17
N ARG A 130 -22.41 -0.96 10.24
CA ARG A 130 -22.43 -1.30 8.81
C ARG A 130 -21.85 -2.68 8.55
N LYS A 131 -20.71 -3.03 9.16
CA LYS A 131 -20.09 -4.35 9.06
C LYS A 131 -21.06 -5.46 9.48
N LYS A 132 -21.76 -5.25 10.60
CA LYS A 132 -22.76 -6.21 11.11
C LYS A 132 -23.87 -6.48 10.11
N ILE A 133 -24.41 -5.44 9.45
CA ILE A 133 -25.45 -5.58 8.42
C ILE A 133 -24.99 -6.50 7.29
N PHE A 134 -23.79 -6.28 6.76
CA PHE A 134 -23.26 -7.12 5.67
C PHE A 134 -22.93 -8.54 6.09
N ILE A 135 -22.50 -8.76 7.34
CA ILE A 135 -22.33 -10.11 7.91
C ILE A 135 -23.66 -10.84 7.98
N ASP A 136 -24.72 -10.18 8.45
CA ASP A 136 -26.03 -10.80 8.57
C ASP A 136 -26.65 -11.09 7.20
N MET A 137 -26.43 -10.23 6.20
CA MET A 137 -26.79 -10.50 4.80
C MET A 137 -26.09 -11.75 4.24
N LEU A 138 -24.78 -11.92 4.50
CA LEU A 138 -24.04 -13.11 4.06
C LEU A 138 -24.54 -14.40 4.70
N LYS A 139 -24.96 -14.35 5.98
CA LYS A 139 -25.56 -15.51 6.65
C LYS A 139 -26.88 -15.93 5.99
N VAL A 140 -27.69 -14.97 5.55
CA VAL A 140 -28.92 -15.25 4.78
C VAL A 140 -28.56 -15.89 3.44
N ASP A 141 -27.58 -15.35 2.72
CA ASP A 141 -27.09 -15.92 1.46
C ASP A 141 -26.52 -17.34 1.63
N GLU A 142 -25.96 -17.66 2.80
CA GLU A 142 -25.54 -19.01 3.20
C GLU A 142 -26.70 -19.95 3.46
N GLY A 143 -27.71 -19.52 4.20
CA GLY A 143 -28.93 -20.31 4.42
C GLY A 143 -29.64 -20.65 3.10
N VAL A 144 -29.77 -19.69 2.19
CA VAL A 144 -30.43 -19.89 0.89
C VAL A 144 -29.67 -20.89 0.01
N GLU A 145 -28.33 -20.81 -0.02
CA GLU A 145 -27.49 -21.75 -0.78
C GLU A 145 -27.56 -23.17 -0.22
N ILE A 146 -27.59 -23.33 1.10
CA ILE A 146 -27.75 -24.64 1.75
C ILE A 146 -29.10 -25.25 1.37
N LEU A 147 -30.18 -24.48 1.49
CA LEU A 147 -31.54 -24.92 1.16
C LEU A 147 -31.67 -25.31 -0.32
N TRP A 148 -31.06 -24.54 -1.23
CA TRP A 148 -31.04 -24.87 -2.67
C TRP A 148 -30.27 -26.15 -2.98
N ARG A 149 -29.19 -26.45 -2.24
CA ARG A 149 -28.45 -27.71 -2.36
C ARG A 149 -29.24 -28.90 -1.81
N GLU A 150 -30.01 -28.71 -0.74
CA GLU A 150 -30.94 -29.72 -0.22
C GLU A 150 -32.06 -30.02 -1.23
N LEU A 151 -32.76 -28.98 -1.72
CA LEU A 151 -33.78 -29.11 -2.77
C LEU A 151 -33.28 -29.70 -4.10
N LYS A 152 -31.99 -29.57 -4.41
CA LYS A 152 -31.37 -30.23 -5.58
C LYS A 152 -31.08 -31.70 -5.29
N ARG A 153 -30.62 -32.04 -4.08
CA ARG A 153 -30.43 -33.44 -3.64
C ARG A 153 -31.74 -34.21 -3.63
N ASP A 154 -32.80 -33.62 -3.10
CA ASP A 154 -34.14 -34.24 -3.04
C ASP A 154 -34.73 -34.50 -4.43
N ARG A 155 -34.34 -33.69 -5.44
CA ARG A 155 -34.77 -33.88 -6.84
C ARG A 155 -33.89 -34.84 -7.64
N SER A 156 -32.66 -35.09 -7.21
CA SER A 156 -31.75 -36.02 -7.89
C SER A 156 -31.93 -37.49 -7.48
N GLY A 157 -32.71 -37.76 -6.43
CA GLY A 157 -33.16 -39.12 -6.11
C GLY A 157 -32.03 -40.12 -5.79
N ASP A 158 -31.04 -39.70 -4.99
CA ASP A 158 -30.13 -40.62 -4.28
C ASP A 158 -30.60 -40.82 -2.83
#